data_AF-A0AA35I901-F1
#
_entry.id   AF-A0AA35I901-F1
#
_cell.length_a   1.000
_cell.length_b   1.000
_cell.length_c   1.000
_cell.angle_alpha   90.00
_cell.angle_beta   90.00
_cell.angle_gamma   90.00
#
_symmetry.space_group_name_H-M   'P 1'
#
loop_
_entity.id
_entity.type
_entity.pdbx_description
1 polymer ?
#
loop_
_entity_poly.entity_id
_entity_poly.type
_entity_poly.pdbx_seq_one_letter_code
_entity_poly.pdbx_strand_id
1 'polypeptide(L)'
;MSSVSCEGNNPVHLTVDKSNKFLAVANYATGSIVILPFDKTGHLQPVISKYDLPGNPGPHKIEQASSHPHMIPRDPSGRFLVVPDKGLDKVFVFDLKQDGTALKPELAHEIKAREGAGPRHVVFSPTGSFAYVVNELDSTITSYRYNQKDGSLVPFQMVPALPQDFVGDSRAAALVMAANGEHLFSSNRGHDSVTIYSVDQPTGKINPIGNVPSQGKKPRFMTASPNGRFLFVANEDSDNIKTFSISPKGELALLEHQIETGSPVCMIFRTA
;
A
#
# COMPACT_ATOMS: atom_id res chain seq x y z
N MET A 1 7.56 26.18 -8.80
CA MET A 1 7.28 25.11 -7.80
C MET A 1 6.25 25.65 -6.83
N SER A 2 5.08 25.05 -6.74
CA SER A 2 4.06 25.39 -5.74
C SER A 2 4.13 24.37 -4.60
N SER A 3 4.15 24.84 -3.35
CA SER A 3 4.10 23.99 -2.15
C SER A 3 2.88 24.37 -1.31
N VAL A 4 2.16 23.38 -0.82
CA VAL A 4 1.03 23.56 0.10
C VAL A 4 1.24 22.65 1.31
N SER A 5 0.92 23.16 2.50
CA SER A 5 0.96 22.37 3.73
C SER A 5 -0.08 21.24 3.68
N CYS A 6 0.31 20.04 4.10
CA CYS A 6 -0.62 18.93 4.35
C CYS A 6 -1.12 18.89 5.82
N GLU A 7 -0.86 19.95 6.59
CA GLU A 7 -1.28 20.11 8.00
C GLU A 7 -0.92 18.92 8.91
N GLY A 8 0.18 18.26 8.59
CA GLY A 8 0.76 17.14 9.32
C GLY A 8 2.23 16.93 8.94
N ASN A 9 2.84 15.95 9.58
CA ASN A 9 4.26 15.63 9.44
C ASN A 9 4.45 14.28 8.75
N ASN A 10 5.53 14.19 7.96
CA ASN A 10 5.94 12.99 7.24
C ASN A 10 4.80 12.41 6.37
N PRO A 11 4.33 13.11 5.33
CA PRO A 11 3.40 12.54 4.37
C PRO A 11 4.08 11.41 3.59
N VAL A 12 3.53 10.19 3.65
CA VAL A 12 4.18 8.99 3.08
C VAL A 12 3.43 8.41 1.88
N HIS A 13 2.17 8.79 1.68
CA HIS A 13 1.37 8.33 0.54
C HIS A 13 0.32 9.35 0.16
N LEU A 14 -0.01 9.39 -1.14
CA LEU A 14 -1.05 10.23 -1.70
C LEU A 14 -1.85 9.51 -2.79
N THR A 15 -3.08 9.94 -3.03
CA THR A 15 -3.88 9.51 -4.18
C THR A 15 -4.65 10.69 -4.76
N VAL A 16 -4.76 10.73 -6.08
CA VAL A 16 -5.59 11.70 -6.81
C VAL A 16 -6.91 11.03 -7.16
N ASP A 17 -8.00 11.80 -7.20
CA ASP A 17 -9.29 11.31 -7.68
C ASP A 17 -9.35 11.26 -9.22
N LYS A 18 -10.25 10.44 -9.78
CA LYS A 18 -10.37 10.27 -11.24
C LYS A 18 -10.72 11.57 -11.98
N SER A 19 -11.32 12.55 -11.31
CA SER A 19 -11.64 13.85 -11.91
C SER A 19 -10.52 14.89 -11.80
N ASN A 20 -9.38 14.54 -11.18
CA ASN A 20 -8.23 15.41 -10.94
C ASN A 20 -8.58 16.71 -10.18
N LYS A 21 -9.56 16.63 -9.27
CA LYS A 21 -10.04 17.74 -8.45
C LYS A 21 -9.53 17.71 -7.02
N PHE A 22 -9.18 16.54 -6.50
CA PHE A 22 -8.82 16.32 -5.11
C PHE A 22 -7.63 15.38 -4.98
N LEU A 23 -6.71 15.76 -4.10
CA LEU A 23 -5.61 14.95 -3.59
C LEU A 23 -5.94 14.52 -2.15
N ALA A 24 -5.84 13.23 -1.85
CA ALA A 24 -5.85 12.74 -0.48
C ALA A 24 -4.43 12.36 -0.07
N VAL A 25 -4.02 12.70 1.16
CA VAL A 25 -2.67 12.46 1.69
C VAL A 25 -2.75 11.77 3.06
N ALA A 26 -1.87 10.81 3.30
CA ALA A 26 -1.66 10.18 4.61
C ALA A 26 -0.40 10.75 5.27
N ASN A 27 -0.60 11.38 6.44
CA ASN A 27 0.46 11.95 7.27
C ASN A 27 0.88 10.94 8.33
N TYR A 28 1.99 10.23 8.08
CA TYR A 28 2.44 9.12 8.91
C TYR A 28 2.75 9.53 10.35
N ALA A 29 3.51 10.61 10.55
CA ALA A 29 3.99 10.93 11.90
C ALA A 29 2.93 11.66 12.75
N THR A 30 1.96 12.31 12.12
CA THR A 30 0.87 13.00 12.82
C THR A 30 -0.33 12.08 13.06
N GLY A 31 -0.47 10.98 12.32
CA GLY A 31 -1.62 10.10 12.47
C GLY A 31 -2.90 10.68 11.86
N SER A 32 -2.80 11.32 10.69
CA SER A 32 -3.93 11.99 10.06
C SER A 32 -4.01 11.77 8.56
N ILE A 33 -5.21 11.95 8.00
CA ILE A 33 -5.43 12.08 6.57
C ILE A 33 -5.98 13.45 6.24
N VAL A 34 -5.62 13.98 5.07
CA VAL A 34 -6.10 15.28 4.59
C VAL A 34 -6.56 15.23 3.14
N ILE A 35 -7.49 16.12 2.78
CA ILE A 35 -7.95 16.36 1.42
C ILE A 35 -7.57 17.78 0.99
N LEU A 36 -6.89 17.89 -0.15
CA LEU A 36 -6.52 19.14 -0.81
C LEU A 36 -7.22 19.22 -2.17
N PRO A 37 -7.83 20.36 -2.55
CA PRO A 37 -8.32 20.56 -3.90
C PRO A 37 -7.20 20.94 -4.88
N PHE A 38 -7.46 20.73 -6.17
CA PHE A 38 -6.77 21.42 -7.25
C PHE A 38 -7.64 22.57 -7.77
N ASP A 39 -7.02 23.69 -8.14
CA ASP A 39 -7.71 24.72 -8.91
C ASP A 39 -7.86 24.31 -10.39
N LYS A 40 -8.53 25.17 -11.18
CA LYS A 40 -8.76 24.92 -12.62
C LYS A 40 -7.47 24.87 -13.46
N THR A 41 -6.35 25.32 -12.91
CA THR A 41 -5.03 25.30 -13.56
C THR A 41 -4.17 24.12 -13.10
N GLY A 42 -4.67 23.30 -12.17
CA GLY A 42 -3.96 22.14 -11.64
C GLY A 42 -3.03 22.46 -10.45
N HIS A 43 -3.10 23.66 -9.87
CA HIS A 43 -2.34 23.97 -8.67
C HIS A 43 -3.07 23.51 -7.41
N LEU A 44 -2.32 22.92 -6.47
CA LEU A 44 -2.85 22.55 -5.16
C LEU A 44 -3.34 23.78 -4.41
N GLN A 45 -4.48 23.63 -3.75
CA GLN A 45 -5.09 24.60 -2.85
C GLN A 45 -4.97 24.11 -1.39
N PRO A 46 -5.15 24.99 -0.38
CA PRO A 46 -5.09 24.62 1.03
C PRO A 46 -6.00 23.44 1.40
N VAL A 47 -5.64 22.74 2.47
CA VAL A 47 -6.44 21.64 3.03
C VAL A 47 -7.87 22.11 3.30
N ILE A 48 -8.85 21.32 2.82
CA ILE A 48 -10.29 21.58 3.04
C ILE A 48 -10.92 20.59 4.02
N SER A 49 -10.21 19.50 4.32
CA SER A 49 -10.66 18.48 5.26
C SER A 49 -9.45 17.76 5.84
N LYS A 50 -9.47 17.57 7.16
CA LYS A 50 -8.49 16.81 7.93
C LYS A 50 -9.23 15.88 8.88
N TYR A 51 -8.71 14.67 9.03
CA TYR A 51 -9.21 13.68 9.97
C TYR A 51 -8.03 13.04 10.71
N ASP A 52 -7.99 13.18 12.03
CA ASP A 52 -7.02 12.51 12.89
C ASP A 52 -7.54 11.11 13.23
N LEU A 53 -6.70 10.08 13.04
CA LEU A 53 -7.11 8.68 13.16
C LEU A 53 -7.15 8.25 14.64
N PRO A 54 -8.33 7.88 15.19
CA PRO A 54 -8.46 7.53 16.60
C PRO A 54 -8.13 6.06 16.86
N GLY A 55 -7.54 5.79 18.02
CA GLY A 55 -7.34 4.43 18.49
C GLY A 55 -6.28 4.33 19.57
N ASN A 56 -6.20 3.14 20.16
CA ASN A 56 -5.11 2.81 21.06
C ASN A 56 -3.91 2.34 20.24
N PRO A 57 -2.69 2.76 20.59
CA PRO A 57 -1.49 2.26 19.92
C PRO A 57 -1.31 0.75 20.12
N GLY A 58 -0.69 0.10 19.14
CA GLY A 58 -0.33 -1.33 19.19
C GLY A 58 0.81 -1.65 20.18
N PRO A 59 1.15 -2.93 20.37
CA PRO A 59 2.08 -3.36 21.42
C PRO A 59 3.55 -2.98 21.15
N HIS A 60 3.94 -2.69 19.91
CA HIS A 60 5.34 -2.40 19.58
C HIS A 60 5.75 -1.00 20.06
N LYS A 61 6.37 -0.94 21.25
CA LYS A 61 6.71 0.29 22.00
C LYS A 61 7.37 1.42 21.21
N ILE A 62 8.12 1.11 20.15
CA ILE A 62 8.86 2.10 19.36
C ILE A 62 8.11 2.50 18.07
N GLU A 63 7.39 1.58 17.46
CA GLU A 63 6.87 1.76 16.08
C GLU A 63 5.35 1.84 16.01
N GLN A 64 4.72 1.66 17.16
CA GLN A 64 3.30 1.78 17.40
C GLN A 64 3.08 2.63 18.66
N ALA A 65 3.82 3.75 18.78
CA ALA A 65 3.64 4.68 19.90
C ALA A 65 2.42 5.61 19.69
N SER A 66 1.98 5.75 18.44
CA SER A 66 0.83 6.56 18.02
C SER A 66 0.27 6.05 16.69
N SER A 67 -0.74 6.72 16.13
CA SER A 67 -1.24 6.46 14.78
C SER A 67 -0.19 6.73 13.69
N HIS A 68 -0.16 5.85 12.70
CA HIS A 68 0.75 5.87 11.55
C HIS A 68 0.07 5.36 10.26
N PRO A 69 -0.83 6.15 9.63
CA PRO A 69 -1.40 5.80 8.34
C PRO A 69 -0.29 5.73 7.29
N HIS A 70 -0.16 4.60 6.61
CA HIS A 70 0.96 4.36 5.69
C HIS A 70 0.54 4.35 4.22
N MET A 71 -0.74 4.14 3.93
CA MET A 71 -1.27 4.20 2.57
C MET A 71 -2.68 4.80 2.57
N ILE A 72 -3.09 5.41 1.45
CA ILE A 72 -4.42 6.01 1.29
C ILE A 72 -4.98 5.79 -0.13
N PRO A 73 -5.04 4.56 -0.67
CA PRO A 73 -5.65 4.33 -1.96
C PRO A 73 -7.15 4.57 -1.93
N ARG A 74 -7.68 4.97 -3.08
CA ARG A 74 -9.10 4.82 -3.38
C ARG A 74 -9.42 3.37 -3.71
N ASP A 75 -10.60 2.91 -3.33
CA ASP A 75 -11.12 1.62 -3.75
C ASP A 75 -11.40 1.59 -5.28
N PRO A 76 -11.67 0.42 -5.87
CA PRO A 76 -11.89 0.32 -7.32
C PRO A 76 -13.03 1.20 -7.86
N SER A 77 -14.07 1.43 -7.04
CA SER A 77 -15.17 2.34 -7.39
C SER A 77 -14.73 3.81 -7.36
N GLY A 78 -13.75 4.15 -6.53
CA GLY A 78 -13.26 5.51 -6.30
C GLY A 78 -13.96 6.24 -5.15
N ARG A 79 -14.95 5.60 -4.52
CA ARG A 79 -15.81 6.16 -3.47
C ARG A 79 -15.18 6.10 -2.09
N PHE A 80 -14.46 5.02 -1.78
CA PHE A 80 -13.91 4.80 -0.45
C PHE A 80 -12.40 5.04 -0.45
N LEU A 81 -11.88 5.59 0.65
CA LEU A 81 -10.45 5.51 0.98
C LEU A 81 -10.24 4.35 1.94
N VAL A 82 -9.25 3.49 1.66
CA VAL A 82 -8.87 2.39 2.55
C VAL A 82 -7.48 2.68 3.08
N VAL A 83 -7.36 2.87 4.40
CA VAL A 83 -6.19 3.45 5.05
C VAL A 83 -5.63 2.47 6.08
N PRO A 84 -4.62 1.65 5.72
CA PRO A 84 -3.86 0.87 6.69
C PRO A 84 -3.08 1.80 7.62
N ASP A 85 -3.27 1.60 8.92
CA ASP A 85 -2.55 2.29 9.97
C ASP A 85 -1.66 1.30 10.73
N LYS A 86 -0.36 1.49 10.57
CA LYS A 86 0.67 0.66 11.19
C LYS A 86 0.65 0.77 12.71
N GLY A 87 0.42 1.98 13.20
CA GLY A 87 0.56 2.34 14.59
C GLY A 87 -0.59 1.86 15.47
N LEU A 88 -1.79 1.77 14.90
CA LEU A 88 -3.00 1.38 15.61
C LEU A 88 -3.43 -0.08 15.39
N ASP A 89 -2.71 -0.85 14.56
CA ASP A 89 -3.14 -2.18 14.10
C ASP A 89 -4.55 -2.16 13.51
N LYS A 90 -4.83 -1.18 12.64
CA LYS A 90 -6.15 -0.99 12.03
C LYS A 90 -6.06 -0.76 10.53
N VAL A 91 -7.14 -1.11 9.85
CA VAL A 91 -7.44 -0.62 8.51
C VAL A 91 -8.72 0.20 8.61
N PHE A 92 -8.62 1.49 8.32
CA PHE A 92 -9.76 2.40 8.30
C PHE A 92 -10.36 2.45 6.91
N VAL A 93 -11.69 2.58 6.82
CA VAL A 93 -12.39 2.84 5.56
C VAL A 93 -13.20 4.10 5.70
N PHE A 94 -12.96 5.07 4.81
CA PHE A 94 -13.68 6.33 4.77
C PHE A 94 -14.56 6.40 3.51
N ASP A 95 -15.84 6.71 3.67
CA ASP A 95 -16.74 7.06 2.56
C ASP A 95 -16.53 8.53 2.21
N LEU A 96 -16.24 8.82 0.94
CA LEU A 96 -16.02 10.19 0.50
C LEU A 96 -17.34 10.85 0.13
N LYS A 97 -17.77 11.81 0.95
CA LYS A 97 -18.98 12.60 0.72
C LYS A 97 -18.63 13.93 0.07
N GLN A 98 -19.38 14.26 -0.97
CA GLN A 98 -19.35 15.57 -1.59
C GLN A 98 -20.30 16.50 -0.82
N ASP A 99 -19.78 17.63 -0.35
CA ASP A 99 -20.54 18.70 0.33
C ASP A 99 -20.28 20.01 -0.43
N GLY A 100 -21.19 20.34 -1.35
CA GLY A 100 -20.97 21.43 -2.31
C GLY A 100 -19.71 21.20 -3.14
N THR A 101 -18.73 22.10 -3.04
CA THR A 101 -17.43 21.97 -3.71
C THR A 101 -16.38 21.22 -2.88
N ALA A 102 -16.67 20.91 -1.61
CA ALA A 102 -15.75 20.20 -0.72
C ALA A 102 -15.95 18.69 -0.80
N LEU A 103 -14.87 17.94 -0.60
CA LEU A 103 -14.89 16.49 -0.43
C LEU A 103 -14.44 16.18 1.01
N LYS A 104 -15.26 15.42 1.74
CA LYS A 104 -15.03 15.08 3.14
C LYS A 104 -14.97 13.56 3.31
N PRO A 105 -13.95 13.01 4.01
CA PRO A 105 -13.93 11.62 4.41
C PRO A 105 -14.79 11.44 5.67
N GLU A 106 -15.77 10.54 5.61
CA GLU A 106 -16.55 10.10 6.77
C GLU A 106 -16.14 8.67 7.12
N LEU A 107 -15.82 8.42 8.39
CA LEU A 107 -15.42 7.08 8.84
C LEU A 107 -16.59 6.10 8.69
N ALA A 108 -16.41 5.09 7.83
CA ALA A 108 -17.42 4.07 7.55
C ALA A 108 -17.14 2.78 8.32
N HIS A 109 -15.88 2.32 8.33
CA HIS A 109 -15.48 1.09 9.01
C HIS A 109 -14.11 1.22 9.66
N GLU A 110 -13.93 0.51 10.77
CA GLU A 110 -12.64 0.27 11.42
C GLU A 110 -12.42 -1.23 11.57
N ILE A 111 -11.39 -1.76 10.92
CA ILE A 111 -11.09 -3.18 10.94
C ILE A 111 -9.81 -3.40 11.74
N LYS A 112 -9.92 -4.14 12.84
CA LYS A 112 -8.76 -4.53 13.65
C LYS A 112 -7.92 -5.57 12.88
N ALA A 113 -6.63 -5.31 12.78
CA ALA A 113 -5.64 -6.31 12.37
C ALA A 113 -5.25 -7.18 13.56
N ARG A 114 -4.39 -8.18 13.32
CA ARG A 114 -3.74 -8.92 14.40
C ARG A 114 -2.88 -7.94 15.21
N GLU A 115 -2.91 -8.09 16.52
CA GLU A 115 -2.11 -7.27 17.42
C GLU A 115 -0.61 -7.38 17.08
N GLY A 116 0.06 -6.24 16.89
CA GLY A 116 1.46 -6.14 16.50
C GLY A 116 1.74 -6.39 15.01
N ALA A 117 0.72 -6.47 14.15
CA ALA A 117 0.92 -6.73 12.72
C ALA A 117 1.46 -5.52 11.97
N GLY A 118 0.98 -4.32 12.30
CA GLY A 118 1.32 -3.07 11.63
C GLY A 118 0.93 -3.01 10.15
N PRO A 119 -0.38 -2.92 9.82
CA PRO A 119 -0.87 -2.75 8.45
C PRO A 119 -0.17 -1.61 7.69
N ARG A 120 0.30 -1.87 6.47
CA ARG A 120 1.12 -0.91 5.70
C ARG A 120 0.52 -0.51 4.36
N HIS A 121 0.52 -1.42 3.37
CA HIS A 121 -0.02 -1.16 2.03
C HIS A 121 -1.21 -2.09 1.77
N VAL A 122 -2.15 -1.63 0.94
CA VAL A 122 -3.32 -2.40 0.50
C VAL A 122 -3.44 -2.39 -1.02
N VAL A 123 -3.81 -3.53 -1.59
CA VAL A 123 -4.16 -3.66 -3.02
C VAL A 123 -5.49 -4.40 -3.16
N PHE A 124 -6.21 -4.11 -4.24
CA PHE A 124 -7.50 -4.75 -4.54
C PHE A 124 -7.35 -5.74 -5.69
N SER A 125 -8.13 -6.83 -5.67
CA SER A 125 -8.31 -7.70 -6.83
C SER A 125 -8.89 -6.91 -8.02
N PRO A 126 -8.63 -7.31 -9.29
CA PRO A 126 -9.23 -6.64 -10.46
C PRO A 126 -10.76 -6.64 -10.46
N THR A 127 -11.38 -7.68 -9.91
CA THR A 127 -12.85 -7.77 -9.74
C THR A 127 -13.38 -6.86 -8.63
N GLY A 128 -12.49 -6.30 -7.81
CA GLY A 128 -12.84 -5.50 -6.64
C GLY A 128 -13.58 -6.24 -5.53
N SER A 129 -13.55 -7.58 -5.52
CA SER A 129 -14.21 -8.39 -4.48
C SER A 129 -13.28 -8.74 -3.30
N PHE A 130 -11.97 -8.55 -3.47
CA PHE A 130 -10.98 -8.83 -2.44
C PHE A 130 -10.02 -7.65 -2.26
N ALA A 131 -9.51 -7.51 -1.04
CA ALA A 131 -8.41 -6.63 -0.71
C ALA A 131 -7.34 -7.41 0.06
N TYR A 132 -6.07 -7.05 -0.14
CA TYR A 132 -4.92 -7.69 0.47
C TYR A 132 -4.08 -6.62 1.14
N VAL A 133 -3.78 -6.80 2.42
CA VAL A 133 -3.01 -5.85 3.22
C VAL A 133 -1.72 -6.52 3.64
N VAL A 134 -0.59 -5.90 3.30
CA VAL A 134 0.70 -6.33 3.84
C VAL A 134 0.92 -5.67 5.20
N ASN A 135 1.34 -6.47 6.15
CA ASN A 135 1.61 -6.09 7.53
C ASN A 135 3.13 -5.99 7.72
N GLU A 136 3.59 -4.79 8.08
CA GLU A 136 5.01 -4.44 8.14
C GLU A 136 5.74 -5.16 9.26
N LEU A 137 5.17 -5.15 10.47
CA LEU A 137 5.89 -5.50 11.70
C LEU A 137 6.03 -7.01 11.87
N ASP A 138 4.99 -7.77 11.52
CA ASP A 138 5.00 -9.23 11.64
C ASP A 138 5.29 -9.96 10.32
N SER A 139 5.54 -9.21 9.24
CA SER A 139 5.81 -9.72 7.89
C SER A 139 4.77 -10.75 7.44
N THR A 140 3.50 -10.36 7.44
CA THR A 140 2.39 -11.17 6.92
C THR A 140 1.55 -10.43 5.88
N ILE A 141 0.67 -11.16 5.19
CA ILE A 141 -0.41 -10.58 4.37
C ILE A 141 -1.74 -11.06 4.90
N THR A 142 -2.66 -10.13 5.18
CA THR A 142 -4.05 -10.42 5.50
C THR A 142 -4.92 -10.26 4.25
N SER A 143 -5.76 -11.25 3.95
CA SER A 143 -6.74 -11.22 2.86
C SER A 143 -8.14 -10.92 3.41
N TYR A 144 -8.85 -10.02 2.73
CA TYR A 144 -10.17 -9.54 3.10
C TYR A 144 -11.18 -9.74 1.97
N ARG A 145 -12.40 -10.14 2.31
CA ARG A 145 -13.55 -9.93 1.43
C ARG A 145 -13.90 -8.46 1.47
N TYR A 146 -14.01 -7.82 0.31
CA TYR A 146 -14.31 -6.40 0.19
C TYR A 146 -15.70 -6.21 -0.43
N ASN A 147 -16.54 -5.43 0.25
CA ASN A 147 -17.86 -5.06 -0.27
C ASN A 147 -17.81 -3.65 -0.85
N GLN A 148 -17.83 -3.55 -2.18
CA GLN A 148 -17.78 -2.25 -2.87
C GLN A 148 -19.00 -1.35 -2.62
N LYS A 149 -20.11 -1.88 -2.09
CA LYS A 149 -21.33 -1.08 -1.85
C LYS A 149 -21.22 -0.21 -0.60
N ASP A 150 -20.63 -0.77 0.47
CA ASP A 150 -20.55 -0.13 1.78
C ASP A 150 -19.11 0.06 2.29
N GLY A 151 -18.10 -0.47 1.60
CA GLY A 151 -16.70 -0.36 1.96
C GLY A 151 -16.22 -1.37 3.01
N SER A 152 -17.06 -2.30 3.46
CA SER A 152 -16.68 -3.23 4.53
C SER A 152 -15.58 -4.20 4.09
N LEU A 153 -14.70 -4.53 5.05
CA LEU A 153 -13.59 -5.49 4.92
C LEU A 153 -13.75 -6.59 5.96
N VAL A 154 -13.83 -7.85 5.52
CA VAL A 154 -13.92 -9.01 6.41
C VAL A 154 -12.70 -9.90 6.22
N PRO A 155 -11.78 -10.01 7.20
CA PRO A 155 -10.58 -10.84 7.08
C PRO A 155 -10.96 -12.32 7.01
N PHE A 156 -10.28 -13.10 6.17
CA PHE A 156 -10.54 -14.54 6.05
C PHE A 156 -9.28 -15.41 5.93
N GLN A 157 -8.11 -14.81 5.71
CA GLN A 157 -6.83 -15.53 5.62
C GLN A 157 -5.68 -14.62 6.04
N MET A 158 -4.66 -15.21 6.65
CA MET A 158 -3.36 -14.58 6.86
C MET A 158 -2.27 -15.56 6.44
N VAL A 159 -1.26 -15.09 5.69
CA VAL A 159 -0.12 -15.90 5.23
C VAL A 159 1.20 -15.18 5.51
N PRO A 160 2.31 -15.91 5.69
CA PRO A 160 3.62 -15.30 5.88
C PRO A 160 4.11 -14.55 4.63
N ALA A 161 4.90 -13.49 4.84
CA ALA A 161 5.63 -12.80 3.80
C ALA A 161 7.08 -13.23 3.63
N LEU A 162 7.52 -14.15 4.46
CA LEU A 162 8.87 -14.67 4.50
C LEU A 162 8.87 -16.20 4.36
N PRO A 163 9.99 -16.80 3.93
CA PRO A 163 10.22 -18.23 4.09
C PRO A 163 10.00 -18.66 5.54
N GLN A 164 9.44 -19.86 5.76
CA GLN A 164 9.08 -20.36 7.10
C GLN A 164 10.29 -20.57 8.02
N ASP A 165 11.47 -20.76 7.44
CA ASP A 165 12.74 -21.00 8.13
C ASP A 165 13.52 -19.71 8.42
N PHE A 166 13.03 -18.55 7.98
CA PHE A 166 13.68 -17.27 8.28
C PHE A 166 13.33 -16.78 9.69
N VAL A 167 14.38 -16.53 10.49
CA VAL A 167 14.27 -16.13 11.91
C VAL A 167 14.91 -14.77 12.21
N GLY A 168 15.37 -14.04 11.18
CA GLY A 168 15.99 -12.74 11.34
C GLY A 168 14.99 -11.58 11.37
N ASP A 169 15.50 -10.37 11.56
CA ASP A 169 14.68 -9.16 11.49
C ASP A 169 14.30 -8.86 10.04
N SER A 170 13.00 -8.71 9.80
CA SER A 170 12.48 -8.27 8.51
C SER A 170 11.18 -7.51 8.66
N ARG A 171 11.00 -6.54 7.77
CA ARG A 171 9.78 -5.72 7.67
C ARG A 171 9.24 -5.71 6.25
N ALA A 172 8.06 -6.28 6.08
CA ALA A 172 7.38 -6.24 4.79
C ALA A 172 7.07 -4.79 4.39
N ALA A 173 7.06 -4.51 3.10
CA ALA A 173 7.00 -3.16 2.57
C ALA A 173 5.93 -2.99 1.48
N ALA A 174 6.31 -3.11 0.21
CA ALA A 174 5.37 -2.97 -0.89
C ALA A 174 4.59 -4.26 -1.12
N LEU A 175 3.36 -4.10 -1.61
CA LEU A 175 2.48 -5.16 -2.09
C LEU A 175 1.98 -4.75 -3.47
N VAL A 176 2.14 -5.62 -4.45
CA VAL A 176 1.75 -5.39 -5.85
C VAL A 176 0.97 -6.59 -6.35
N MET A 177 -0.16 -6.35 -7.01
CA MET A 177 -0.91 -7.40 -7.70
C MET A 177 -0.62 -7.35 -9.20
N ALA A 178 -0.46 -8.52 -9.81
CA ALA A 178 -0.42 -8.65 -11.26
C ALA A 178 -1.74 -8.17 -11.89
N ALA A 179 -1.69 -7.59 -13.09
CA ALA A 179 -2.87 -7.04 -13.76
C ALA A 179 -3.98 -8.08 -14.03
N ASN A 180 -3.61 -9.35 -14.24
CA ASN A 180 -4.55 -10.46 -14.40
C ASN A 180 -5.16 -10.94 -13.07
N GLY A 181 -4.69 -10.44 -11.93
CA GLY A 181 -5.15 -10.82 -10.60
C GLY A 181 -4.62 -12.15 -10.07
N GLU A 182 -3.93 -12.93 -10.90
CA GLU A 182 -3.54 -14.33 -10.59
C GLU A 182 -2.35 -14.42 -9.62
N HIS A 183 -1.56 -13.34 -9.49
CA HIS A 183 -0.37 -13.31 -8.66
C HIS A 183 -0.27 -12.04 -7.84
N LEU A 184 0.34 -12.16 -6.66
CA LEU A 184 0.69 -11.09 -5.74
C LEU A 184 2.19 -11.13 -5.46
N PHE A 185 2.78 -9.97 -5.20
CA PHE A 185 4.20 -9.81 -4.89
C PHE A 185 4.35 -8.92 -3.67
N SER A 186 5.08 -9.39 -2.65
CA SER A 186 5.44 -8.59 -1.49
C SER A 186 6.96 -8.42 -1.40
N SER A 187 7.42 -7.28 -0.90
CA SER A 187 8.84 -7.01 -0.66
C SER A 187 9.13 -7.02 0.83
N ASN A 188 10.32 -7.49 1.20
CA ASN A 188 10.74 -7.67 2.58
C ASN A 188 12.09 -6.98 2.84
N ARG A 189 12.09 -6.00 3.73
CA ARG A 189 13.28 -5.22 4.11
C ARG A 189 13.99 -5.89 5.28
N GLY A 190 15.23 -6.34 5.10
CA GLY A 190 15.94 -7.18 6.09
C GLY A 190 16.22 -8.57 5.53
N HIS A 191 15.19 -9.30 5.09
CA HIS A 191 15.40 -10.49 4.25
C HIS A 191 15.82 -10.13 2.82
N ASP A 192 15.57 -8.89 2.39
CA ASP A 192 15.99 -8.30 1.12
C ASP A 192 15.56 -9.14 -0.10
N SER A 193 14.25 -9.37 -0.17
CA SER A 193 13.63 -10.30 -1.12
C SER A 193 12.26 -9.84 -1.61
N VAL A 194 11.79 -10.51 -2.66
CA VAL A 194 10.42 -10.46 -3.16
C VAL A 194 9.78 -11.84 -3.00
N THR A 195 8.68 -11.91 -2.25
CA THR A 195 7.86 -13.13 -2.11
C THR A 195 6.72 -13.10 -3.13
N ILE A 196 6.49 -14.25 -3.77
CA ILE A 196 5.51 -14.44 -4.84
C ILE A 196 4.37 -15.30 -4.30
N TYR A 197 3.14 -14.92 -4.61
CA TYR A 197 1.93 -15.66 -4.22
C TYR A 197 1.06 -15.96 -5.43
N SER A 198 0.53 -17.18 -5.49
CA SER A 198 -0.61 -17.48 -6.37
C SER A 198 -1.91 -17.04 -5.70
N VAL A 199 -2.89 -16.64 -6.52
CA VAL A 199 -4.22 -16.18 -6.08
C VAL A 199 -5.29 -17.08 -6.68
N ASP A 200 -6.03 -17.77 -5.82
CA ASP A 200 -7.23 -18.52 -6.19
C ASP A 200 -8.39 -17.55 -6.47
N GLN A 201 -8.63 -17.21 -7.74
CA GLN A 201 -9.56 -16.14 -8.13
C GLN A 201 -10.99 -16.27 -7.55
N PRO A 202 -11.62 -17.46 -7.56
CA PRO A 202 -12.96 -17.63 -6.97
C PRO A 202 -13.03 -17.34 -5.46
N THR A 203 -11.98 -17.72 -4.70
CA THR A 203 -12.03 -17.62 -3.24
C THR A 203 -11.27 -16.42 -2.67
N GLY A 204 -10.36 -15.84 -3.45
CA GLY A 204 -9.43 -14.81 -3.04
C GLY A 204 -8.30 -15.32 -2.15
N LYS A 205 -8.17 -16.63 -1.94
CA LYS A 205 -7.09 -17.17 -1.12
C LYS A 205 -5.76 -17.04 -1.82
N ILE A 206 -4.72 -16.73 -1.07
CA ILE A 206 -3.35 -16.65 -1.56
C ILE A 206 -2.47 -17.72 -0.95
N ASN A 207 -1.49 -18.20 -1.72
CA ASN A 207 -0.48 -19.15 -1.25
C ASN A 207 0.91 -18.67 -1.68
N PRO A 208 1.91 -18.63 -0.79
CA PRO A 208 3.28 -18.35 -1.21
C PRO A 208 3.77 -19.48 -2.12
N ILE A 209 4.30 -19.11 -3.29
CA ILE A 209 4.81 -20.07 -4.30
C ILE A 209 6.30 -19.89 -4.59
N GLY A 210 6.94 -18.86 -4.04
CA GLY A 210 8.36 -18.64 -4.22
C GLY A 210 8.86 -17.38 -3.53
N ASN A 211 10.17 -17.26 -3.43
CA ASN A 211 10.86 -16.07 -2.95
C ASN A 211 12.15 -15.91 -3.77
N VAL A 212 12.44 -14.67 -4.18
CA VAL A 212 13.68 -14.34 -4.91
C VAL A 212 14.38 -13.17 -4.23
N PRO A 213 15.73 -13.14 -4.22
CA PRO A 213 16.46 -11.97 -3.72
C PRO A 213 16.11 -10.72 -4.53
N SER A 214 15.97 -9.57 -3.86
CA SER A 214 15.65 -8.29 -4.53
C SER A 214 16.83 -7.70 -5.31
N GLN A 215 18.01 -8.34 -5.20
CA GLN A 215 19.27 -7.91 -5.83
C GLN A 215 19.73 -6.51 -5.36
N GLY A 216 19.42 -6.19 -4.10
CA GLY A 216 19.82 -5.00 -3.38
C GLY A 216 19.36 -5.11 -1.92
N LYS A 217 19.42 -4.01 -1.16
CA LYS A 217 19.02 -3.97 0.25
C LYS A 217 17.80 -3.07 0.46
N LYS A 218 16.96 -3.43 1.43
CA LYS A 218 15.73 -2.72 1.79
C LYS A 218 14.85 -2.41 0.57
N PRO A 219 14.30 -3.43 -0.12
CA PRO A 219 13.33 -3.22 -1.19
C PRO A 219 12.07 -2.54 -0.62
N ARG A 220 12.01 -1.21 -0.69
CA ARG A 220 11.00 -0.40 -0.01
C ARG A 220 9.76 -0.18 -0.86
N PHE A 221 9.95 -0.17 -2.18
CA PHE A 221 8.89 0.07 -3.14
C PHE A 221 8.96 -0.91 -4.30
N MET A 222 7.79 -1.27 -4.81
CA MET A 222 7.66 -2.07 -6.02
C MET A 222 6.54 -1.52 -6.89
N THR A 223 6.66 -1.67 -8.20
CA THR A 223 5.58 -1.41 -9.14
C THR A 223 5.67 -2.35 -10.33
N ALA A 224 4.52 -2.75 -10.86
CA ALA A 224 4.44 -3.55 -12.08
C ALA A 224 4.23 -2.65 -13.30
N SER A 225 4.82 -3.01 -14.44
CA SER A 225 4.58 -2.31 -15.69
C SER A 225 3.09 -2.37 -16.07
N PRO A 226 2.55 -1.35 -16.78
CA PRO A 226 1.13 -1.34 -17.16
C PRO A 226 0.69 -2.54 -18.02
N ASN A 227 1.62 -3.14 -18.77
CA ASN A 227 1.38 -4.36 -19.54
C ASN A 227 1.53 -5.66 -18.72
N GLY A 228 1.81 -5.56 -17.42
CA GLY A 228 1.94 -6.69 -16.50
C GLY A 228 3.15 -7.60 -16.70
N ARG A 229 4.09 -7.24 -17.60
CA ARG A 229 5.22 -8.11 -17.97
C ARG A 229 6.45 -7.96 -17.08
N PHE A 230 6.56 -6.84 -16.37
CA PHE A 230 7.76 -6.50 -15.60
C PHE A 230 7.40 -6.04 -14.19
N LEU A 231 8.22 -6.44 -13.23
CA LEU A 231 8.21 -5.93 -11.86
C LEU A 231 9.48 -5.10 -11.64
N PHE A 232 9.32 -3.90 -11.12
CA PHE A 232 10.42 -3.02 -10.72
C PHE A 232 10.52 -3.01 -9.21
N VAL A 233 11.72 -3.22 -8.69
CA VAL A 233 12.01 -3.31 -7.26
C VAL A 233 13.01 -2.22 -6.91
N ALA A 234 12.58 -1.27 -6.10
CA ALA A 234 13.40 -0.14 -5.66
C ALA A 234 14.05 -0.46 -4.31
N ASN A 235 15.36 -0.67 -4.33
CA ASN A 235 16.18 -1.00 -3.17
C ASN A 235 16.74 0.29 -2.56
N GLU A 236 16.15 0.73 -1.44
CA GLU A 236 16.45 2.01 -0.80
C GLU A 236 17.92 2.13 -0.38
N ASP A 237 18.44 1.12 0.34
CA ASP A 237 19.78 1.17 0.93
C ASP A 237 20.90 0.77 -0.05
N SER A 238 20.56 0.40 -1.29
CA SER A 238 21.53 0.02 -2.32
C SER A 238 21.48 0.92 -3.55
N ASP A 239 20.73 2.02 -3.48
CA ASP A 239 20.66 3.04 -4.52
C ASP A 239 20.41 2.47 -5.92
N ASN A 240 19.54 1.46 -6.02
CA ASN A 240 19.24 0.82 -7.29
C ASN A 240 17.76 0.43 -7.46
N ILE A 241 17.34 0.38 -8.73
CA ILE A 241 16.09 -0.23 -9.16
C ILE A 241 16.42 -1.42 -10.04
N LYS A 242 15.92 -2.59 -9.64
CA LYS A 242 16.08 -3.85 -10.37
C LYS A 242 14.81 -4.20 -11.11
N THR A 243 14.95 -4.77 -12.30
CA THR A 243 13.82 -5.19 -13.13
C THR A 243 13.78 -6.70 -13.23
N PHE A 244 12.60 -7.27 -13.02
CA PHE A 244 12.31 -8.68 -13.20
C PHE A 244 11.24 -8.84 -14.29
N SER A 245 11.40 -9.81 -15.19
CA SER A 245 10.28 -10.26 -16.02
C SER A 245 9.36 -11.17 -15.21
N ILE A 246 8.06 -11.05 -15.43
CA ILE A 246 7.03 -11.87 -14.80
C ILE A 246 6.59 -12.95 -15.80
N SER A 247 6.78 -14.22 -15.46
CA SER A 247 6.27 -15.33 -16.27
C SER A 247 4.75 -15.48 -16.13
N PRO A 248 4.06 -16.19 -17.05
CA PRO A 248 2.63 -16.49 -16.89
C PRO A 248 2.30 -17.23 -15.58
N LYS A 249 3.27 -17.94 -14.99
CA LYS A 249 3.14 -18.62 -13.70
C LYS A 249 3.49 -17.74 -12.49
N GLY A 250 3.79 -16.46 -12.72
CA GLY A 250 4.17 -15.49 -11.68
C GLY A 250 5.64 -15.54 -11.29
N GLU A 251 6.45 -16.41 -11.91
CA GLU A 251 7.87 -16.52 -11.59
C GLU A 251 8.61 -15.25 -12.02
N LEU A 252 9.60 -14.84 -11.22
CA LEU A 252 10.41 -13.66 -11.46
C LEU A 252 11.79 -14.04 -11.97
N ALA A 253 12.16 -13.55 -13.15
CA ALA A 253 13.52 -13.68 -13.68
C ALA A 253 14.19 -12.31 -13.76
N LEU A 254 15.38 -12.19 -13.16
CA LEU A 254 16.17 -10.96 -13.17
C LEU A 254 16.57 -10.61 -14.60
N LEU A 255 16.40 -9.34 -14.97
CA LEU A 255 16.94 -8.78 -16.20
C LEU A 255 18.28 -8.10 -15.92
N GLU A 256 19.17 -8.09 -16.91
CA GLU A 256 20.51 -7.49 -16.78
C GLU A 256 20.46 -5.98 -16.53
N HIS A 257 19.40 -5.31 -16.97
CA HIS A 257 19.26 -3.86 -16.82
C HIS A 257 18.98 -3.47 -15.36
N GLN A 258 19.74 -2.48 -14.89
CA GLN A 258 19.53 -1.81 -13.61
C GLN A 258 19.54 -0.30 -13.80
N ILE A 259 18.86 0.41 -12.89
CA ILE A 259 18.92 1.87 -12.79
C ILE A 259 19.59 2.19 -11.46
N GLU A 260 20.65 2.99 -11.49
CA GLU A 260 21.30 3.53 -10.30
C GLU A 260 20.69 4.90 -9.99
N THR A 261 20.23 5.07 -8.76
CA THR A 261 19.61 6.32 -8.29
C THR A 261 19.61 6.31 -6.78
N GLY A 262 19.85 7.47 -6.14
CA GLY A 262 19.90 7.56 -4.68
C GLY A 262 18.55 7.22 -4.05
N SER A 263 18.57 6.31 -3.08
CA SER A 263 17.47 5.90 -2.18
C SER A 263 16.10 5.85 -2.86
N PRO A 264 15.89 4.99 -3.88
CA PRO A 264 14.62 4.95 -4.59
C PRO A 264 13.54 4.34 -3.70
N VAL A 265 12.47 5.11 -3.46
CA VAL A 265 11.36 4.70 -2.59
C VAL A 265 9.98 4.90 -3.20
N CYS A 266 9.91 5.33 -4.47
CA CYS A 266 8.67 5.48 -5.22
C CYS A 266 8.98 5.47 -6.72
N MET A 267 8.12 4.82 -7.51
CA MET A 267 8.16 4.84 -8.96
C MET A 267 6.72 4.76 -9.49
N ILE A 268 6.38 5.63 -10.43
CA ILE A 268 5.08 5.61 -11.11
C ILE A 268 5.29 5.61 -12.62
N PHE A 269 4.34 5.02 -13.35
CA PHE A 269 4.31 5.10 -14.80
C PHE A 269 3.46 6.31 -15.21
N ARG A 270 3.99 7.07 -16.16
CA ARG A 270 3.19 8.03 -16.93
C ARG A 270 2.64 7.30 -18.16
N THR A 271 1.32 7.27 -18.32
CA THR A 271 0.72 6.88 -19.59
C THR A 271 1.04 7.96 -20.63
N ALA A 272 1.54 7.53 -21.79
CA ALA A 272 1.81 8.40 -22.93
C ALA A 272 0.52 9.00 -23.49
#